data_AF-A0A0S7ZD31-F1
#
_entry.id   AF-A0A0S7ZD31-F1
#
_cell.length_a   1.000
_cell.length_b   1.000
_cell.length_c   1.000
_cell.angle_alpha   90.00
_cell.angle_beta   90.00
_cell.angle_gamma   90.00
#
_symmetry.space_group_name_H-M   'P 1'
#
loop_
_entity.id
_entity.type
_entity.pdbx_description
1 polymer ?
#
loop_
_entity_poly.entity_id
_entity_poly.type
_entity_poly.pdbx_seq_one_letter_code
_entity_poly.pdbx_strand_id
1 'polypeptide(L)' 'MLEGLPIAKGRPRIAPYSELADALEVALSEAMTGSKSASRALREANSKFEFILKRWGFLK' A
#
# COMPACT_ATOMS: atom_id res chain seq x y z
N MET A 1 8.94 -28.20 0.41
CA MET A 1 9.38 -26.97 -0.30
C MET A 1 8.29 -25.93 -0.07
N LEU A 2 8.63 -24.78 0.52
CA LEU A 2 7.70 -23.64 0.55
C LEU A 2 7.41 -23.26 -0.91
N GLU A 3 6.14 -23.27 -1.31
CA GLU A 3 5.74 -22.77 -2.63
C GLU A 3 6.29 -21.36 -2.79
N GLY A 4 7.22 -21.19 -3.73
CA GLY A 4 7.79 -19.88 -4.01
C GLY A 4 6.67 -18.94 -4.40
N LEU A 5 6.41 -17.91 -3.60
CA LEU A 5 5.63 -16.77 -4.03
C LEU A 5 6.16 -16.38 -5.41
N PRO A 6 5.32 -16.23 -6.45
CA PRO A 6 5.77 -15.95 -7.80
C PRO A 6 6.69 -14.72 -7.75
N ILE A 7 7.99 -14.99 -7.81
CA ILE A 7 9.04 -13.99 -7.72
C ILE A 7 8.81 -13.13 -8.95
N ALA A 8 8.41 -11.87 -8.73
CA ALA A 8 8.01 -10.90 -9.74
C ALA A 8 6.54 -10.91 -10.20
N LYS A 9 5.57 -10.78 -9.28
CA LYS A 9 4.41 -9.92 -9.60
C LYS A 9 4.95 -8.50 -9.80
N GLY A 10 5.15 -8.11 -11.06
CA GLY A 10 5.65 -6.79 -11.42
C GLY A 10 4.79 -5.67 -10.85
N ARG A 11 5.38 -4.48 -10.71
CA ARG A 11 4.66 -3.29 -10.26
C ARG A 11 3.44 -3.06 -11.18
N PRO A 12 2.23 -2.86 -10.62
CA PRO A 12 1.08 -2.44 -11.40
C PRO A 12 1.41 -1.20 -12.25
N ARG A 13 1.20 -1.29 -13.56
CA ARG A 13 1.37 -0.18 -14.50
C ARG A 13 0.10 0.67 -14.53
N ILE A 14 -0.23 1.28 -13.40
CA ILE A 14 -1.39 2.17 -13.25
C ILE A 14 -0.90 3.58 -12.90
N ALA A 15 -1.60 4.60 -13.41
CA ALA A 15 -1.27 6.00 -13.13
C ALA A 15 -1.12 6.33 -11.62
N PRO A 16 -2.01 5.85 -10.71
CA PRO A 16 -1.88 6.14 -9.28
C PRO A 16 -0.80 5.34 -8.54
N TYR A 17 0.02 4.52 -9.21
CA TYR A 17 0.93 3.61 -8.52
C TYR A 17 1.92 4.34 -7.58
N SER A 18 2.44 5.50 -7.99
CA SER A 18 3.31 6.32 -7.14
C SER A 18 2.60 6.77 -5.86
N GLU A 19 1.35 7.24 -5.96
CA GLU A 19 0.59 7.67 -4.78
C GLU A 19 0.31 6.53 -3.80
N LEU A 20 0.07 5.32 -4.33
CA LEU A 20 -0.08 4.12 -3.51
C LEU A 20 1.24 3.73 -2.85
N ALA A 21 2.36 3.81 -3.57
CA ALA A 21 3.68 3.54 -3.01
C ALA A 21 4.02 4.51 -1.87
N ASP A 22 3.79 5.81 -2.08
CA ASP A 22 4.03 6.86 -1.08
C ASP A 22 3.19 6.63 0.17
N ALA A 23 1.91 6.30 0.01
CA ALA A 23 1.01 6.04 1.15
C ALA A 23 1.44 4.81 1.97
N LEU A 24 1.99 3.78 1.32
CA LEU A 24 2.55 2.62 2.00
C LEU A 24 3.88 2.95 2.69
N GLU A 25 4.75 3.72 2.04
CA GLU A 25 6.04 4.12 2.59
C GLU A 25 5.87 4.90 3.89
N VAL A 26 4.94 5.87 3.92
CA VAL A 26 4.59 6.60 5.14
C VAL A 26 4.14 5.66 6.26
N ALA A 27 3.27 4.69 5.96
CA ALA A 27 2.79 3.74 6.96
C ALA A 27 3.91 2.84 7.50
N LEU A 28 4.86 2.43 6.65
CA LEU A 28 6.04 1.69 7.08
C LEU A 28 6.92 2.55 8.00
N SER A 29 7.17 3.82 7.66
CA SER A 29 7.92 4.74 8.52
C SER A 29 7.25 4.95 9.88
N GLU A 30 5.93 5.13 9.91
CA GLU A 30 5.18 5.29 11.16
C GLU A 30 5.22 4.03 12.05
N ALA A 31 5.20 2.84 11.43
CA ALA A 31 5.34 1.58 12.16
C ALA A 31 6.77 1.37 12.68
N MET A 32 7.79 1.64 11.84
CA MET A 32 9.20 1.46 12.20
C MET A 32 9.67 2.42 13.29
N THR A 33 9.12 3.63 13.32
CA THR A 33 9.44 4.64 14.36
C THR A 33 8.68 4.43 15.66
N GLY A 34 7.73 3.49 15.70
CA GLY A 34 6.86 3.27 16.86
C GLY A 34 5.76 4.34 17.03
N SER A 35 5.61 5.25 16.06
CA SER A 35 4.56 6.27 16.06
C SER A 35 3.16 5.64 16.03
N LYS A 36 3.01 4.50 15.33
CA LYS A 36 1.80 3.68 15.29
C LYS A 36 2.16 2.20 15.39
N SER A 37 1.22 1.37 15.85
CA SER A 37 1.35 -0.08 15.67
C SER A 37 1.29 -0.43 14.19
N ALA A 38 2.00 -1.49 13.78
CA ALA A 38 2.01 -1.94 12.39
C ALA A 38 0.60 -2.21 11.83
N SER A 39 -0.29 -2.80 12.65
CA SER A 39 -1.68 -3.08 12.27
C SER A 39 -2.50 -1.81 12.04
N ARG A 40 -2.27 -0.75 12.84
CA ARG A 40 -2.93 0.53 12.66
C ARG A 40 -2.42 1.26 11.43
N ALA A 41 -1.10 1.33 11.25
CA ALA A 41 -0.49 1.99 10.10
C ALA A 41 -0.96 1.38 8.77
N LEU A 42 -0.96 0.03 8.66
CA LEU A 42 -1.44 -0.65 7.46
C LEU A 42 -2.95 -0.44 7.20
N ARG A 43 -3.77 -0.37 8.25
CA ARG A 43 -5.21 -0.09 8.10
C ARG A 43 -5.44 1.32 7.53
N GLU A 44 -4.70 2.31 8.03
CA GLU A 44 -4.80 3.68 7.53
C GLU A 44 -4.26 3.81 6.09
N ALA A 45 -3.19 3.08 5.74
CA ALA A 45 -2.71 2.98 4.36
C ALA A 45 -3.77 2.39 3.43
N ASN A 46 -4.46 1.32 3.86
CA ASN A 46 -5.55 0.73 3.07
C ASN A 46 -6.71 1.71 2.83
N SER A 47 -7.10 2.50 3.84
CA SER A 47 -8.12 3.54 3.65
C SER A 47 -7.67 4.62 2.66
N LYS A 48 -6.37 4.99 2.67
CA LYS A 48 -5.80 5.92 1.67
C LYS A 48 -5.80 5.30 0.28
N PHE A 49 -5.48 4.02 0.16
CA PHE A 49 -5.50 3.30 -1.12
C PHE A 49 -6.91 3.30 -1.70
N GLU A 50 -7.92 3.02 -0.88
CA GLU A 50 -9.33 3.06 -1.29
C GLU A 50 -9.70 4.44 -1.85
N PHE A 51 -9.33 5.51 -1.15
CA PHE A 51 -9.55 6.88 -1.60
C PHE A 51 -8.86 7.19 -2.94
N ILE A 52 -7.58 6.84 -3.08
CA ILE A 52 -6.79 7.05 -4.30
C ILE A 52 -7.43 6.28 -5.46
N LEU A 53 -7.73 5.00 -5.27
CA LEU A 53 -8.30 4.16 -6.31
C LEU A 53 -9.71 4.63 -6.73
N LYS A 54 -10.53 5.11 -5.78
CA LYS A 54 -11.83 5.72 -6.08
C LYS A 54 -11.69 7.00 -6.91
N ARG A 55 -10.77 7.90 -6.51
CA ARG A 55 -10.52 9.15 -7.24
C ARG A 55 -10.07 8.91 -8.68
N TRP A 56 -9.30 7.85 -8.92
CA TRP A 56 -8.83 7.46 -10.23
C TRP A 56 -9.80 6.54 -11.00
N GLY A 57 -10.97 6.21 -10.44
CA GLY A 57 -12.00 5.39 -11.09
C GLY A 57 -11.69 3.89 -11.15
N PHE A 58 -10.67 3.42 -10.43
CA PHE A 58 -10.33 1.99 -10.34
C PHE A 58 -11.19 1.24 -9.31
N LEU A 59 -11.80 1.95 -8.37
CA LEU A 59 -12.69 1.41 -7.36
C LEU A 59 -13.98 2.24 -7.31
N LYS A 60 -15.12 1.57 -7.10
CA LYS A 60 -16.43 2.22 -6.95
C LYS A 60 -16.77 2.39 -5.47
#